data_AF-A0A7T6APW0-F1
#
_entry.id   AF-A0A7T6APW0-F1
#
_cell.length_a   1.000
_cell.length_b   1.000
_cell.length_c   1.000
_cell.angle_alpha   90.00
_cell.angle_beta   90.00
_cell.angle_gamma   90.00
#
_symmetry.space_group_name_H-M   'P 1'
#
loop_
_entity.id
_entity.type
_entity.pdbx_description
1 polymer ?
#
loop_
_entity_poly.entity_id
_entity_poly.type
_entity_poly.pdbx_seq_one_letter_code
_entity_poly.pdbx_strand_id
1 'polypeptide(L)'
;MKKMSLFIVLLTILLVSGCAEMIESKKGQLPRKQLVVQSSEADTVLTCLAANEKITRRGFTAEYQAASAGAADGESADVLRTVCLSLHPHASYKQLKNGKDMLSRYIKKYEGKAPSLQGIFLLMDRIDREQIIRWRQNSKQTDKTEGLAAEKKDLMDRIESLERSGSQDQARIKELERQLEQLKNIESIIKNRER
;
A
#
# COMPACT_ATOMS: atom_id res chain seq x y z
N MET A 1 29.06 -41.64 -3.89
CA MET A 1 27.93 -41.06 -3.12
C MET A 1 28.07 -41.14 -1.59
N LYS A 2 29.27 -41.38 -1.01
CA LYS A 2 29.47 -41.39 0.45
C LYS A 2 30.11 -40.11 1.02
N LYS A 3 30.73 -39.28 0.16
CA LYS A 3 31.41 -38.03 0.57
C LYS A 3 30.44 -36.84 0.77
N MET A 4 29.28 -36.86 0.12
CA MET A 4 28.29 -35.78 0.19
C MET A 4 27.44 -35.82 1.47
N SER A 5 27.22 -37.02 2.04
CA SER A 5 26.55 -37.18 3.34
C SER A 5 27.39 -36.70 4.51
N LEU A 6 28.72 -36.69 4.38
CA LEU A 6 29.62 -36.32 5.48
C LEU A 6 29.68 -34.80 5.66
N PHE A 7 29.52 -34.02 4.58
CA PHE A 7 29.43 -32.56 4.64
C PHE A 7 28.13 -32.05 5.28
N ILE A 8 27.02 -32.75 5.08
CA ILE A 8 25.72 -32.36 5.65
C ILE A 8 25.66 -32.63 7.16
N VAL A 9 26.32 -33.70 7.62
CA VAL A 9 26.48 -34.00 9.06
C VAL A 9 27.47 -33.03 9.72
N LEU A 10 28.54 -32.62 9.02
CA LEU A 10 29.49 -31.65 9.56
C LEU A 10 28.89 -30.23 9.69
N LEU A 11 28.06 -29.80 8.73
CA LEU A 11 27.38 -28.50 8.79
C LEU A 11 26.32 -28.42 9.89
N THR A 12 25.67 -29.54 10.22
CA THR A 12 24.66 -29.59 11.29
C THR A 12 25.29 -29.59 12.68
N ILE A 13 26.51 -30.11 12.85
CA ILE A 13 27.24 -30.06 14.13
C ILE A 13 27.76 -28.64 14.43
N LEU A 14 28.14 -27.87 13.40
CA LEU A 14 28.63 -26.49 13.55
C LEU A 14 27.53 -25.48 13.93
N LEU A 15 26.25 -25.78 13.64
CA LEU A 15 25.11 -24.93 13.98
C LEU A 15 24.60 -25.11 15.42
N VAL A 16 25.07 -26.13 16.16
CA VAL A 16 24.64 -26.42 17.54
C VAL A 16 25.76 -26.14 18.57
N SER A 17 26.94 -25.70 18.13
CA SER A 17 28.10 -25.44 19.01
C SER A 17 28.41 -23.94 19.14
N GLY A 18 27.43 -23.14 19.57
CA GLY A 18 27.63 -21.75 19.96
C GLY A 18 27.03 -21.48 21.34
N CYS A 19 27.90 -21.20 22.33
CA CYS A 19 27.63 -20.95 23.75
C CYS A 19 27.44 -22.18 24.66
N ALA A 20 28.48 -23.00 24.80
CA ALA A 20 28.74 -23.73 26.05
C ALA A 20 30.00 -23.13 26.69
N GLU A 21 29.78 -22.31 27.70
CA GLU A 21 30.79 -21.67 28.53
C GLU A 21 31.61 -22.74 29.26
N MET A 22 32.94 -22.74 29.06
CA MET A 22 33.85 -23.49 29.93
C MET A 22 33.85 -22.82 31.31
N ILE A 23 33.16 -23.43 32.27
CA ILE A 23 33.43 -23.24 33.69
C ILE A 23 33.70 -24.61 34.28
N GLU A 24 34.98 -24.92 34.39
CA GLU A 24 35.50 -25.95 35.27
C GLU A 24 35.26 -25.47 36.71
N SER A 25 34.33 -26.11 37.43
CA SER A 25 34.25 -25.94 38.89
C SER A 25 33.83 -27.20 39.60
N LYS A 26 34.78 -27.63 40.44
CA LYS A 26 34.67 -28.51 41.60
C LYS A 26 33.28 -28.51 42.25
N LYS A 27 32.87 -29.72 42.65
CA LYS A 27 31.86 -30.04 43.68
C LYS A 27 31.47 -28.85 44.56
N GLY A 28 30.31 -28.29 44.26
CA GLY A 28 29.61 -27.31 45.09
C GLY A 28 28.25 -27.03 44.45
N GLN A 29 27.18 -27.52 45.06
CA GLN A 29 25.81 -27.19 44.67
C GLN A 29 25.64 -25.66 44.62
N LEU A 30 25.46 -25.10 43.43
CA LEU A 30 24.98 -23.74 43.22
C LEU A 30 23.52 -23.79 42.73
N PRO A 31 22.67 -22.85 43.17
CA PRO A 31 21.25 -22.90 42.90
C PRO A 31 21.01 -22.74 41.41
N ARG A 32 20.08 -23.54 40.88
CA ARG A 32 19.61 -23.51 39.49
C ARG A 32 19.09 -22.10 39.20
N LYS A 33 19.94 -21.21 38.65
CA LYS A 33 19.52 -19.89 38.18
C LYS A 33 18.53 -20.11 37.05
N GLN A 34 17.25 -19.97 37.35
CA GLN A 34 16.19 -19.91 36.37
C GLN A 34 16.47 -18.66 35.52
N LEU A 35 16.84 -18.86 34.25
CA LEU A 35 17.06 -17.76 33.32
C LEU A 35 15.70 -17.14 33.03
N VAL A 36 15.32 -16.11 33.80
CA VAL A 36 14.13 -15.32 33.51
C VAL A 36 14.46 -14.50 32.27
N VAL A 37 13.98 -14.94 31.11
CA VAL A 37 14.00 -14.13 29.88
C VAL A 37 13.17 -12.89 30.20
N GLN A 38 13.84 -11.75 30.39
CA GLN A 38 13.13 -10.48 30.53
C GLN A 38 12.53 -10.16 29.16
N SER A 39 11.21 -10.28 29.03
CA SER A 39 10.49 -9.86 27.83
C SER A 39 10.74 -8.37 27.61
N SER A 40 11.28 -8.01 26.45
CA SER A 40 11.46 -6.61 26.09
C SER A 40 10.11 -5.99 25.72
N GLU A 41 10.01 -4.65 25.79
CA GLU A 41 8.80 -3.95 25.34
C GLU A 41 8.49 -4.20 23.86
N ALA A 42 9.51 -4.47 23.04
CA ALA A 42 9.34 -4.87 21.65
C ALA A 42 8.67 -6.25 21.53
N ASP A 43 9.05 -7.20 22.40
CA ASP A 43 8.40 -8.52 22.44
C ASP A 43 6.92 -8.40 22.80
N THR A 44 6.56 -7.45 23.68
CA THR A 44 5.15 -7.15 24.00
C THR A 44 4.38 -6.69 22.77
N VAL A 45 4.95 -5.78 21.98
CA VAL A 45 4.31 -5.28 20.74
C VAL A 45 4.19 -6.39 19.70
N LEU A 46 5.24 -7.19 19.50
CA LEU A 46 5.25 -8.28 18.53
C LEU A 46 4.30 -9.42 18.92
N THR A 47 4.25 -9.76 20.21
CA THR A 47 3.31 -10.76 20.75
C THR A 47 1.88 -10.27 20.62
N CYS A 48 1.62 -8.99 20.90
CA CYS A 48 0.31 -8.38 20.67
C CYS A 48 -0.10 -8.45 19.19
N LEU A 49 0.81 -8.21 18.26
CA LEU A 49 0.54 -8.34 16.83
C LEU A 49 0.16 -9.77 16.45
N ALA A 50 0.90 -10.76 16.93
CA ALA A 50 0.59 -12.17 16.70
C ALA A 50 -0.75 -12.57 17.31
N ALA A 51 -1.06 -12.10 18.53
CA ALA A 51 -2.32 -12.39 19.20
C ALA A 51 -3.54 -11.80 18.46
N ASN A 52 -3.35 -10.67 17.77
CA ASN A 52 -4.42 -9.96 17.08
C ASN A 52 -4.48 -10.22 15.57
N GLU A 53 -3.66 -11.13 15.01
CA GLU A 53 -3.57 -11.39 13.56
C GLU A 53 -4.95 -11.64 12.91
N LYS A 54 -5.85 -12.33 13.61
CA LYS A 54 -7.17 -12.75 13.10
C LYS A 54 -8.34 -11.96 13.65
N ILE A 55 -8.08 -10.79 14.25
CA ILE A 55 -9.15 -9.96 14.81
C ILE A 55 -10.08 -9.46 13.70
N THR A 56 -11.39 -9.54 13.94
CA THR A 56 -12.36 -8.98 12.99
C THR A 56 -12.28 -7.46 12.94
N ARG A 57 -12.71 -6.83 11.84
CA ARG A 57 -12.74 -5.37 11.74
C ARG A 57 -13.52 -4.69 12.87
N ARG A 58 -14.64 -5.28 13.32
CA ARG A 58 -15.44 -4.76 14.44
C ARG A 58 -14.69 -4.90 15.78
N GLY A 59 -14.05 -6.05 16.01
CA GLY A 59 -13.20 -6.27 17.19
C GLY A 59 -12.03 -5.30 17.23
N PHE A 60 -11.35 -5.11 16.09
CA PHE A 60 -10.26 -4.15 15.93
C PHE A 60 -10.67 -2.74 16.31
N THR A 61 -11.82 -2.25 15.82
CA THR A 61 -12.28 -0.89 16.15
C THR A 61 -12.53 -0.74 17.65
N ALA A 62 -13.16 -1.72 18.30
CA ALA A 62 -13.40 -1.69 19.74
C ALA A 62 -12.09 -1.71 20.53
N GLU A 63 -11.16 -2.61 20.19
CA GLU A 63 -9.87 -2.72 20.87
C GLU A 63 -8.99 -1.49 20.68
N TYR A 64 -8.96 -0.92 19.48
CA TYR A 64 -8.19 0.30 19.21
C TYR A 64 -8.73 1.47 20.01
N GLN A 65 -10.06 1.64 20.08
CA GLN A 65 -10.68 2.70 20.86
C GLN A 65 -10.36 2.56 22.35
N ALA A 66 -10.50 1.35 22.91
CA ALA A 66 -10.18 1.07 24.31
C ALA A 66 -8.70 1.36 24.62
N ALA A 67 -7.78 0.83 23.82
CA ALA A 67 -6.34 1.07 24.00
C ALA A 67 -5.99 2.55 23.85
N SER A 68 -6.59 3.26 22.89
CA SER A 68 -6.32 4.69 22.69
C SER A 68 -6.82 5.57 23.84
N ALA A 69 -7.92 5.17 24.49
CA ALA A 69 -8.46 5.86 25.65
C ALA A 69 -7.54 5.68 26.87
N GLY A 70 -7.17 4.45 27.23
CA GLY A 70 -6.25 4.20 28.34
C GLY A 70 -4.85 4.77 28.11
N ALA A 71 -4.40 4.82 26.85
CA ALA A 71 -3.14 5.48 26.50
C ALA A 71 -3.19 7.02 26.67
N ALA A 72 -4.36 7.64 26.52
CA ALA A 72 -4.55 9.07 26.80
C ALA A 72 -4.45 9.37 28.30
N ASP A 73 -4.85 8.40 29.14
CA ASP A 73 -4.72 8.46 30.60
C ASP A 73 -3.28 8.22 31.09
N GLY A 74 -2.36 7.91 30.16
CA GLY A 74 -0.92 7.80 30.42
C GLY A 74 -0.43 6.39 30.78
N GLU A 75 -1.29 5.37 30.63
CA GLU A 75 -0.91 3.98 30.88
C GLU A 75 0.09 3.46 29.83
N SER A 76 1.29 3.09 30.28
CA SER A 76 2.38 2.62 29.41
C SER A 76 2.00 1.35 28.61
N ALA A 77 1.25 0.42 29.22
CA ALA A 77 0.79 -0.79 28.55
C ALA A 77 -0.17 -0.50 27.40
N ASP A 78 -1.08 0.46 27.59
CA ASP A 78 -2.04 0.87 26.57
C ASP A 78 -1.39 1.67 25.43
N VAL A 79 -0.31 2.40 25.71
CA VAL A 79 0.52 3.00 24.65
C VAL A 79 1.09 1.91 23.76
N LEU A 80 1.72 0.87 24.33
CA LEU A 80 2.28 -0.24 23.55
C LEU A 80 1.19 -1.05 22.82
N ARG A 81 0.02 -1.23 23.43
CA ARG A 81 -1.14 -1.86 22.79
C ARG A 81 -1.66 -1.04 21.61
N THR A 82 -1.72 0.29 21.76
CA THR A 82 -2.10 1.20 20.67
C THR A 82 -1.09 1.15 19.52
N VAL A 83 0.21 1.09 19.82
CA VAL A 83 1.27 0.90 18.82
C VAL A 83 1.10 -0.42 18.07
N CYS A 84 0.90 -1.52 18.78
CA CYS A 84 0.60 -2.82 18.19
C CYS A 84 -0.60 -2.76 17.23
N LEU A 85 -1.75 -2.24 17.69
CA LEU A 85 -2.95 -2.17 16.87
C LEU A 85 -2.78 -1.21 15.68
N SER A 86 -1.95 -0.16 15.79
CA SER A 86 -1.65 0.74 14.68
C SER A 86 -0.88 0.09 13.52
N LEU A 87 -0.21 -1.03 13.78
CA LEU A 87 0.52 -1.84 12.81
C LEU A 87 -0.37 -2.92 12.16
N HIS A 88 -1.60 -3.11 12.64
CA HIS A 88 -2.52 -4.13 12.13
C HIS A 88 -3.05 -3.78 10.71
N PRO A 89 -3.33 -4.76 9.82
CA PRO A 89 -3.86 -4.49 8.48
C PRO A 89 -5.20 -3.73 8.42
N HIS A 90 -5.99 -3.77 9.50
CA HIS A 90 -7.23 -2.99 9.62
C HIS A 90 -7.02 -1.54 10.07
N ALA A 91 -5.80 -1.16 10.46
CA ALA A 91 -5.49 0.20 10.84
C ALA A 91 -5.53 1.14 9.64
N SER A 92 -6.17 2.28 9.80
CA SER A 92 -6.08 3.38 8.86
C SER A 92 -4.70 4.05 8.92
N TYR A 93 -4.33 4.75 7.85
CA TYR A 93 -3.10 5.54 7.82
C TYR A 93 -3.00 6.57 8.96
N LYS A 94 -4.12 7.17 9.37
CA LYS A 94 -4.18 8.09 10.53
C LYS A 94 -3.82 7.36 11.83
N GLN A 95 -4.30 6.14 12.01
CA GLN A 95 -4.01 5.33 13.19
C GLN A 95 -2.54 4.89 13.22
N LEU A 96 -1.95 4.53 12.06
CA LEU A 96 -0.51 4.26 11.94
C LEU A 96 0.33 5.47 12.35
N LYS A 97 0.01 6.67 11.84
CA LYS A 97 0.71 7.91 12.20
C LYS A 97 0.62 8.20 13.69
N ASN A 98 -0.59 8.11 14.25
CA ASN A 98 -0.79 8.29 15.68
C ASN A 98 0.05 7.30 16.51
N GLY A 99 0.04 6.02 16.14
CA GLY A 99 0.87 5.00 16.80
C GLY A 99 2.37 5.31 16.70
N LYS A 100 2.86 5.75 15.53
CA LYS A 100 4.26 6.16 15.34
C LYS A 100 4.65 7.31 16.26
N ASP A 101 3.80 8.32 16.35
CA ASP A 101 4.02 9.51 17.18
C ASP A 101 3.95 9.17 18.69
N MET A 102 3.05 8.27 19.07
CA MET A 102 2.99 7.73 20.43
C MET A 102 4.24 6.94 20.79
N LEU A 103 4.71 6.06 19.91
CA LEU A 103 5.94 5.30 20.12
C LEU A 103 7.16 6.22 20.23
N SER A 104 7.26 7.25 19.39
CA SER A 104 8.35 8.24 19.49
C SER A 104 8.36 8.96 20.82
N ARG A 105 7.19 9.41 21.31
CA ARG A 105 7.05 10.04 22.62
C ARG A 105 7.36 9.07 23.76
N TYR A 106 6.96 7.81 23.62
CA TYR A 106 7.24 6.77 24.59
C TYR A 106 8.75 6.51 24.73
N ILE A 107 9.46 6.32 23.61
CA ILE A 107 10.92 6.12 23.58
C ILE A 107 11.66 7.30 24.22
N LYS A 108 11.24 8.53 23.93
CA LYS A 108 11.80 9.76 24.53
C LYS A 108 11.53 9.86 26.04
N LYS A 109 10.34 9.46 26.49
CA LYS A 109 9.98 9.50 27.92
C LYS A 109 10.76 8.48 28.74
N TYR A 110 11.12 7.34 28.15
CA TYR A 110 11.82 6.23 28.80
C TYR A 110 13.21 5.99 28.18
N GLU A 111 13.96 7.07 27.94
CA GLU A 111 15.33 7.00 27.42
C GLU A 111 16.20 6.07 28.29
N GLY A 112 16.80 5.06 27.65
CA GLY A 112 17.59 4.01 28.30
C GLY A 112 16.85 2.69 28.59
N LYS A 113 15.51 2.67 28.62
CA LYS A 113 14.70 1.44 28.83
C LYS A 113 14.08 0.86 27.55
N ALA A 114 14.01 1.67 26.49
CA ALA A 114 13.33 1.33 25.25
C ALA A 114 14.22 1.14 23.99
N PRO A 115 15.51 0.72 24.05
CA PRO A 115 16.31 0.53 22.83
C PRO A 115 15.74 -0.57 21.91
N SER A 116 15.04 -1.56 22.47
CA SER A 116 14.36 -2.61 21.72
C SER A 116 13.23 -2.06 20.83
N LEU A 117 12.58 -0.97 21.22
CA LEU A 117 11.50 -0.34 20.45
C LEU A 117 11.99 0.46 19.24
N GLN A 118 13.29 0.77 19.17
CA GLN A 118 13.87 1.54 18.07
C GLN A 118 13.68 0.83 16.72
N GLY A 119 13.79 -0.50 16.70
CA GLY A 119 13.55 -1.30 15.50
C GLY A 119 12.11 -1.17 15.00
N ILE A 120 11.13 -1.24 15.91
CA ILE A 120 9.70 -1.06 15.59
C ILE A 120 9.44 0.36 15.08
N PHE A 121 10.04 1.37 15.70
CA PHE A 121 9.92 2.75 15.24
C PHE A 121 10.43 2.94 13.81
N LEU A 122 11.59 2.37 13.46
CA LEU A 122 12.13 2.41 12.10
C LEU A 122 11.23 1.67 11.10
N LEU A 123 10.63 0.54 11.49
CA LEU A 123 9.67 -0.17 10.66
C LEU A 123 8.42 0.68 10.39
N MET A 124 7.86 1.32 11.42
CA MET A 124 6.72 2.23 11.26
C MET A 124 7.06 3.41 10.37
N ASP A 125 8.26 4.00 10.49
CA ASP A 125 8.70 5.08 9.61
C ASP A 125 8.83 4.62 8.15
N ARG A 126 9.35 3.41 7.92
CA ARG A 126 9.41 2.83 6.58
C ARG A 126 8.02 2.60 6.00
N ILE A 127 7.09 2.05 6.77
CA ILE A 127 5.70 1.84 6.32
C ILE A 127 5.04 3.18 5.97
N ASP A 128 5.22 4.22 6.81
CA ASP A 128 4.70 5.57 6.56
C ASP A 128 5.21 6.14 5.22
N ARG A 129 6.51 6.05 4.96
CA ARG A 129 7.09 6.49 3.67
C ARG A 129 6.54 5.72 2.48
N GLU A 130 6.44 4.40 2.58
CA GLU A 130 5.89 3.56 1.50
C GLU A 130 4.41 3.89 1.22
N GLN A 131 3.61 4.17 2.25
CA GLN A 131 2.22 4.61 2.07
C GLN A 131 2.14 5.96 1.35
N ILE A 132 3.02 6.92 1.69
CA ILE A 132 3.09 8.22 1.01
C ILE A 132 3.48 8.05 -0.46
N ILE A 133 4.46 7.18 -0.75
CA ILE A 133 4.90 6.90 -2.13
C ILE A 133 3.76 6.27 -2.94
N ARG A 134 3.10 5.25 -2.39
CA ARG A 134 1.94 4.60 -3.04
C ARG A 134 0.80 5.58 -3.29
N TRP A 135 0.48 6.42 -2.32
CA TRP A 135 -0.54 7.46 -2.48
C TRP A 135 -0.18 8.41 -3.63
N ARG A 136 1.05 8.92 -3.67
CA ARG A 136 1.53 9.80 -4.76
C ARG A 136 1.46 9.11 -6.14
N GLN A 137 1.83 7.83 -6.21
CA GLN A 137 1.76 7.06 -7.45
C GLN A 137 0.31 6.88 -7.91
N ASN A 138 -0.59 6.54 -6.99
CA ASN A 138 -2.00 6.37 -7.30
C ASN A 138 -2.65 7.68 -7.74
N SER A 139 -2.35 8.82 -7.09
CA SER A 139 -2.83 10.14 -7.52
C SER A 139 -2.34 10.50 -8.92
N LYS A 140 -1.07 10.26 -9.23
CA LYS A 140 -0.54 10.49 -10.58
C LYS A 140 -1.25 9.62 -11.62
N GLN A 141 -1.64 8.40 -11.26
CA GLN A 141 -2.37 7.52 -12.15
C GLN A 141 -3.82 7.98 -12.35
N THR A 142 -4.51 8.44 -11.31
CA THR A 142 -5.87 8.98 -11.43
C THR A 142 -5.90 10.23 -12.31
N ASP A 143 -4.97 11.17 -12.11
CA ASP A 143 -4.89 12.39 -12.91
C ASP A 143 -4.70 12.07 -14.41
N LYS A 144 -3.86 11.07 -14.70
CA LYS A 144 -3.68 10.58 -16.08
C LYS A 144 -4.95 9.95 -16.65
N THR A 145 -5.63 9.11 -15.88
CA THR A 145 -6.87 8.47 -16.35
C THR A 145 -7.98 9.48 -16.59
N GLU A 146 -8.08 10.50 -15.75
CA GLU A 146 -9.04 11.60 -15.91
C GLU A 146 -8.70 12.44 -17.14
N GLY A 147 -7.42 12.78 -17.34
CA GLY A 147 -6.95 13.49 -18.54
C GLY A 147 -7.24 12.72 -19.83
N LEU A 148 -6.94 11.42 -19.85
CA LEU A 148 -7.24 10.55 -21.01
C LEU A 148 -8.75 10.40 -21.24
N ALA A 149 -9.57 10.35 -20.18
CA ALA A 149 -11.02 10.29 -20.30
C ALA A 149 -11.58 11.59 -20.90
N ALA A 150 -11.03 12.75 -20.50
CA ALA A 150 -11.40 14.04 -21.06
C ALA A 150 -11.01 14.16 -22.54
N GLU A 151 -9.78 13.76 -22.89
CA GLU A 151 -9.33 13.76 -24.29
C GLU A 151 -10.14 12.82 -25.17
N LYS A 152 -10.45 11.61 -24.66
CA LYS A 152 -11.33 10.67 -25.36
C LYS A 152 -12.71 11.28 -25.62
N LYS A 153 -13.26 12.01 -24.65
CA LYS A 153 -14.55 12.69 -24.81
C LYS A 153 -14.48 13.77 -25.89
N ASP A 154 -13.46 14.64 -25.86
CA ASP A 154 -13.26 15.68 -26.89
C ASP A 154 -13.13 15.07 -28.29
N LEU A 155 -12.34 13.99 -28.43
CA LEU A 155 -12.19 13.29 -29.70
C LEU A 155 -13.51 12.69 -30.20
N MET A 156 -14.33 12.12 -29.32
CA MET A 156 -15.65 11.61 -29.67
C MET A 156 -16.59 12.73 -30.14
N ASP A 157 -16.62 13.86 -29.44
CA ASP A 157 -17.43 15.02 -29.80
C ASP A 157 -16.99 15.60 -31.17
N ARG A 158 -15.67 15.61 -31.45
CA ARG A 158 -15.12 16.02 -32.75
C ARG A 158 -15.47 15.05 -33.87
N ILE A 159 -15.40 13.74 -33.62
CA ILE A 159 -15.82 12.73 -34.60
C ILE A 159 -17.30 12.92 -34.93
N GLU A 160 -18.17 13.05 -33.93
CA GLU A 160 -19.59 13.26 -34.16
C GLU A 160 -19.87 14.54 -34.97
N SER A 161 -19.17 15.63 -34.67
CA SER A 161 -19.27 16.89 -35.43
C SER A 161 -18.84 16.73 -36.89
N LEU A 162 -17.73 16.02 -37.13
CA LEU A 162 -17.23 15.74 -38.47
C LEU A 162 -18.17 14.82 -39.25
N GLU A 163 -18.75 13.80 -38.61
CA GLU A 163 -19.73 12.90 -39.23
C GLU A 163 -20.99 13.66 -39.65
N ARG A 164 -21.52 14.53 -38.77
CA ARG A 164 -22.65 15.40 -39.10
C ARG A 164 -22.32 16.32 -40.27
N SER A 165 -21.16 16.97 -40.24
CA SER A 165 -20.73 17.87 -41.31
C SER A 165 -20.58 17.13 -42.65
N GLY A 166 -19.93 15.96 -42.63
CA GLY A 166 -19.78 15.11 -43.82
C GLY A 166 -21.12 14.66 -44.40
N SER A 167 -22.09 14.33 -43.54
CA SER A 167 -23.45 13.97 -43.99
C SER A 167 -24.18 15.14 -44.66
N GLN A 168 -24.01 16.36 -44.15
CA GLN A 168 -24.58 17.58 -44.73
C GLN A 168 -23.94 17.89 -46.08
N ASP A 169 -22.61 17.80 -46.17
CA ASP A 169 -21.89 18.01 -47.43
C ASP A 169 -22.30 16.97 -48.48
N GLN A 170 -22.47 15.71 -48.10
CA GLN A 170 -22.93 14.67 -49.03
C GLN A 170 -24.36 14.94 -49.53
N ALA A 171 -25.25 15.46 -48.68
CA ALA A 171 -26.59 15.87 -49.09
C ALA A 171 -26.54 17.05 -50.06
N ARG A 172 -25.67 18.05 -49.80
CA ARG A 172 -25.47 19.22 -50.66
C ARG A 172 -24.88 18.83 -52.02
N ILE A 173 -23.91 17.93 -52.06
CA ILE A 173 -23.32 17.42 -53.29
C ILE A 173 -24.39 16.75 -54.17
N LYS A 174 -25.22 15.88 -53.60
CA LYS A 174 -26.32 15.22 -54.35
C LYS A 174 -27.31 16.23 -54.94
N GLU A 175 -27.59 17.31 -54.23
CA GLU A 175 -28.47 18.36 -54.74
C GLU A 175 -27.82 19.14 -55.90
N LEU A 176 -26.54 19.50 -55.77
CA LEU A 176 -25.78 20.15 -56.85
C LEU A 176 -25.67 19.25 -58.10
N GLU A 177 -25.49 17.94 -57.92
CA GLU A 177 -25.49 16.96 -59.02
C GLU A 177 -26.83 16.96 -59.77
N ARG A 178 -27.97 17.02 -59.06
CA ARG A 178 -29.30 17.14 -59.68
C ARG A 178 -29.45 18.43 -60.47
N GLN A 179 -28.98 19.55 -59.92
CA GLN A 179 -29.02 20.84 -60.59
C GLN A 179 -28.17 20.84 -61.87
N LEU A 180 -26.97 20.25 -61.83
CA LEU A 180 -26.13 20.08 -63.01
C LEU A 180 -26.83 19.26 -64.10
N GLU A 181 -27.52 18.18 -63.72
CA GLU A 181 -28.25 17.35 -64.68
C GLU A 181 -29.43 18.08 -65.32
N GLN A 182 -30.17 18.88 -64.55
CA GLN A 182 -31.21 19.76 -65.09
C GLN A 182 -30.65 20.77 -66.09
N LEU A 183 -29.52 21.40 -65.77
CA LEU A 183 -28.87 22.35 -66.67
C LEU A 183 -28.42 21.70 -67.98
N LYS A 184 -27.85 20.49 -67.93
CA LYS A 184 -27.52 19.72 -69.14
C LYS A 184 -28.74 19.42 -70.02
N ASN A 185 -29.87 19.07 -69.40
CA ASN A 185 -31.11 18.84 -70.14
C ASN A 185 -31.62 20.12 -70.82
N ILE A 186 -31.58 21.26 -70.12
CA ILE A 186 -31.94 22.56 -70.72
C ILE A 186 -31.01 22.89 -71.90
N GLU A 187 -29.69 22.70 -71.73
CA GLU A 187 -28.72 22.93 -72.79
C GLU A 187 -29.01 22.05 -74.03
N SER A 188 -29.38 20.78 -73.84
CA SER A 188 -29.77 19.89 -74.93
C SER A 188 -31.02 20.38 -75.67
N ILE A 189 -32.04 20.86 -74.93
CA ILE A 189 -33.26 21.42 -75.52
C ILE A 189 -32.94 22.67 -76.35
N ILE A 190 -32.08 23.57 -75.85
CA ILE A 190 -31.67 24.77 -76.57
C ILE A 190 -30.94 24.39 -77.86
N LYS A 191 -29.94 23.50 -77.78
CA LYS A 191 -29.19 23.03 -78.96
C LYS A 191 -30.07 22.39 -80.03
N ASN A 192 -31.13 21.68 -79.63
CA ASN A 192 -32.08 21.08 -80.57
C ASN A 192 -33.03 22.10 -81.21
N ARG A 193 -33.23 23.28 -80.60
CA ARG A 193 -34.04 24.38 -81.17
C ARG A 193 -33.26 25.31 -82.10
N GLU A 194 -31.95 25.37 -81.94
CA GLU A 194 -31.06 26.19 -82.77
C GLU A 194 -30.59 25.50 -84.06
N ARG A 195 -30.94 24.21 -84.25
CA ARG A 195 -30.74 23.46 -85.49
C ARG A 195 -32.03 23.40 -86.30
#